data_AF-A0A1E3X5B5-F1
#
_entry.id   AF-A0A1E3X5B5-F1
#
_cell.length_a   1.000
_cell.length_b   1.000
_cell.length_c   1.000
_cell.angle_alpha   90.00
_cell.angle_beta   90.00
_cell.angle_gamma   90.00
#
_symmetry.space_group_name_H-M   'P 1'
#
loop_
_entity.id
_entity.type
_entity.pdbx_description
1 polymer ?
#
loop_
_entity_poly.entity_id
_entity_poly.type
_entity_poly.pdbx_seq_one_letter_code
_entity_poly.pdbx_strand_id
1 'polypeptide(L)'
;MKIPLFPPLQKGEEGGLPPFLKGGRGDFEDYKMRYEIKKLEKREVEETVELFKVIVDELHAGSSTIERSHYKRTHSVKNVKEQLNDKDYVYLVGKLGDEIVSFMFAWVSDGVGNIHWLGVKPEYRKKGYAKKLMDKTIKQFTRKSCHEARVFSYPRRKGANKLFKSFGFEEKSFIDEQFFGISIILMEKKLAPTPVKKIAKKIVLTGEAGQGIKLMAHTLGNILAKMGKEVSLNLIYDAAVRGGEITAELVYSDEKINTPFFDKADIGVCLSRSKNKTINAKELIIEETACDMECKGCDIVCPVSVRMPFKKISAEEFYSPVFVNMIALGRLLSIIGIKIEKIDFQTEFRSRFLEENTRAVKYGYTYRD
;
A
#
# COMPACT_ATOMS: atom_id res chain seq x y z
N MET A 1 -47.21 55.54 -16.61
CA MET A 1 -47.99 56.79 -16.43
C MET A 1 -48.71 56.70 -15.09
N LYS A 2 -48.50 57.73 -14.25
CA LYS A 2 -49.18 58.15 -13.00
C LYS A 2 -50.35 57.31 -12.40
N ILE A 3 -50.15 56.90 -11.13
CA ILE A 3 -50.95 57.07 -9.88
C ILE A 3 -52.47 57.40 -10.01
N PRO A 4 -53.30 56.81 -9.10
CA PRO A 4 -54.18 57.58 -8.20
C PRO A 4 -53.96 57.16 -6.71
N LEU A 5 -53.67 58.01 -5.70
CA LEU A 5 -54.30 59.19 -5.07
C LEU A 5 -55.17 58.85 -3.82
N PHE A 6 -54.55 58.98 -2.62
CA PHE A 6 -54.98 59.53 -1.29
C PHE A 6 -56.24 59.01 -0.54
N PRO A 7 -56.33 59.08 0.83
CA PRO A 7 -56.15 60.29 1.67
C PRO A 7 -55.51 60.11 3.09
N PRO A 8 -55.37 61.20 3.90
CA PRO A 8 -54.48 61.27 5.08
C PRO A 8 -55.18 61.18 6.47
N LEU A 9 -54.36 60.79 7.45
CA LEU A 9 -54.29 61.10 8.90
C LEU A 9 -55.55 61.46 9.72
N GLN A 10 -55.74 60.74 10.84
CA GLN A 10 -56.24 61.29 12.12
C GLN A 10 -55.55 60.67 13.34
N LYS A 11 -55.31 61.52 14.36
CA LYS A 11 -54.59 61.32 15.63
C LYS A 11 -55.52 60.96 16.80
N GLY A 12 -54.95 60.39 17.85
CA GLY A 12 -55.44 60.39 19.25
C GLY A 12 -55.14 59.06 19.95
N GLU A 13 -54.06 58.94 20.73
CA GLU A 13 -54.01 59.10 22.21
C GLU A 13 -54.65 57.88 22.93
N GLU A 14 -54.05 57.15 23.87
CA GLU A 14 -53.04 57.43 24.89
C GLU A 14 -52.49 56.10 25.46
N GLY A 15 -51.25 56.09 25.98
CA GLY A 15 -50.78 55.00 26.84
C GLY A 15 -49.26 54.81 26.98
N GLY A 16 -48.60 55.67 27.76
CA GLY A 16 -47.50 55.34 28.69
C GLY A 16 -46.16 54.76 28.17
N LEU A 17 -45.07 55.52 28.38
CA LEU A 17 -43.66 55.33 27.99
C LEU A 17 -42.82 54.47 29.00
N PRO A 18 -41.52 54.16 28.79
CA PRO A 18 -40.92 52.81 28.71
C PRO A 18 -39.93 52.48 29.87
N PRO A 19 -39.05 51.45 29.73
CA PRO A 19 -37.66 51.83 29.45
C PRO A 19 -36.90 50.93 28.45
N PHE A 20 -35.92 51.58 27.81
CA PHE A 20 -34.93 51.07 26.87
C PHE A 20 -33.96 50.01 27.46
N LEU A 21 -33.40 49.21 26.54
CA LEU A 21 -32.10 48.51 26.54
C LEU A 21 -31.93 47.23 27.38
N LYS A 22 -31.81 46.08 26.69
CA LYS A 22 -30.52 45.37 26.45
C LYS A 22 -30.75 44.06 25.69
N GLY A 23 -29.85 43.79 24.74
CA GLY A 23 -29.92 42.64 23.84
C GLY A 23 -29.81 41.30 24.55
N GLY A 24 -30.61 40.34 24.06
CA GLY A 24 -30.40 38.92 24.27
C GLY A 24 -29.89 38.31 22.97
N ARG A 25 -28.62 37.90 22.97
CA ARG A 25 -28.11 36.89 22.04
C ARG A 25 -28.98 35.66 22.21
N GLY A 26 -29.75 35.31 21.19
CA GLY A 26 -30.23 33.95 21.04
C GLY A 26 -29.02 33.08 20.71
N ASP A 27 -28.48 32.41 21.72
CA ASP A 27 -27.52 31.33 21.58
C ASP A 27 -28.18 30.19 20.80
N PHE A 28 -28.12 30.26 19.47
CA PHE A 28 -28.12 29.05 18.65
C PHE A 28 -26.72 28.48 18.76
N GLU A 29 -26.53 27.58 19.73
CA GLU A 29 -25.37 26.70 19.81
C GLU A 29 -25.24 25.92 18.49
N ASP A 30 -24.33 26.40 17.67
CA ASP A 30 -23.84 25.75 16.47
C ASP A 30 -23.18 24.43 16.91
N TYR A 31 -23.95 23.33 16.92
CA TYR A 31 -23.49 21.98 17.26
C TYR A 31 -22.50 21.53 16.18
N LYS A 32 -21.28 22.04 16.25
CA LYS A 32 -20.21 21.72 15.33
C LYS A 32 -19.78 20.29 15.63
N MET A 33 -20.36 19.33 14.91
CA MET A 33 -20.07 17.91 15.03
C MET A 33 -18.55 17.70 15.13
N ARG A 34 -18.11 17.05 16.21
CA ARG A 34 -16.69 16.89 16.50
C ARG A 34 -16.09 15.87 15.55
N TYR A 35 -14.99 16.25 14.89
CA TYR A 35 -14.25 15.32 14.05
C TYR A 35 -13.40 14.38 14.92
N GLU A 36 -13.63 13.09 14.80
CA GLU A 36 -12.94 12.04 15.55
C GLU A 36 -12.20 11.08 14.64
N ILE A 37 -11.02 10.60 15.07
CA ILE A 37 -10.26 9.57 14.35
C ILE A 37 -10.25 8.29 15.16
N LYS A 38 -10.65 7.19 14.53
CA LYS A 38 -10.77 5.86 15.14
C LYS A 38 -10.01 4.83 14.30
N LYS A 39 -9.70 3.66 14.88
CA LYS A 39 -9.30 2.50 14.07
C LYS A 39 -10.54 2.04 13.30
N LEU A 40 -10.37 1.65 12.04
CA LEU A 40 -11.47 1.10 11.24
C LEU A 40 -12.01 -0.17 11.89
N GLU A 41 -13.33 -0.24 12.05
CA GLU A 41 -14.02 -1.42 12.57
C GLU A 41 -14.68 -2.25 11.47
N LYS A 42 -14.93 -3.53 11.74
CA LYS A 42 -15.50 -4.48 10.75
C LYS A 42 -16.83 -4.00 10.14
N ARG A 43 -17.68 -3.34 10.96
CA ARG A 43 -18.98 -2.78 10.53
C ARG A 43 -18.85 -1.56 9.61
N GLU A 44 -17.72 -0.87 9.65
CA GLU A 44 -17.45 0.36 8.91
C GLU A 44 -16.73 0.10 7.58
N VAL A 45 -16.30 -1.15 7.32
CA VAL A 45 -15.49 -1.50 6.15
C VAL A 45 -16.22 -1.20 4.84
N GLU A 46 -17.51 -1.54 4.76
CA GLU A 46 -18.27 -1.38 3.51
C GLU A 46 -18.41 0.09 3.13
N GLU A 47 -18.81 0.95 4.07
CA GLU A 47 -18.88 2.40 3.87
C GLU A 47 -17.50 2.99 3.52
N THR A 48 -16.45 2.56 4.22
CA THR A 48 -15.08 3.07 3.99
C THR A 48 -14.55 2.67 2.61
N VAL A 49 -14.78 1.42 2.20
CA VAL A 49 -14.38 0.92 0.88
C VAL A 49 -15.17 1.62 -0.23
N GLU A 50 -16.44 1.97 0.01
CA GLU A 50 -17.22 2.73 -0.96
C GLU A 50 -16.66 4.16 -1.13
N LEU A 51 -16.35 4.84 -0.02
CA LEU A 51 -15.66 6.13 -0.07
C LEU A 51 -14.31 6.03 -0.80
N PHE A 52 -13.55 4.96 -0.58
CA PHE A 52 -12.32 4.69 -1.30
C PHE A 52 -12.56 4.58 -2.82
N LYS A 53 -13.55 3.82 -3.28
CA LYS A 53 -13.85 3.68 -4.71
C LYS A 53 -14.23 5.01 -5.36
N VAL A 54 -15.04 5.83 -4.69
CA VAL A 54 -15.42 7.18 -5.17
C VAL A 54 -14.18 8.05 -5.35
N ILE A 55 -13.25 8.01 -4.39
CA ILE A 55 -12.00 8.76 -4.49
C ILE A 55 -11.10 8.24 -5.62
N VAL A 56 -11.05 6.92 -5.83
CA VAL A 56 -10.34 6.35 -6.98
C VAL A 56 -10.94 6.85 -8.30
N ASP A 57 -12.27 6.85 -8.44
CA ASP A 57 -12.92 7.35 -9.66
C ASP A 57 -12.62 8.82 -9.93
N GLU A 58 -12.60 9.66 -8.89
CA GLU A 58 -12.24 11.07 -9.02
C GLU A 58 -10.76 11.25 -9.40
N LEU A 59 -9.87 10.54 -8.71
CA LEU A 59 -8.42 10.68 -8.93
C LEU A 59 -7.97 10.12 -10.27
N HIS A 60 -8.70 9.15 -10.82
CA HIS A 60 -8.41 8.46 -12.07
C HIS A 60 -9.50 8.69 -13.12
N ALA A 61 -10.19 9.82 -13.08
CA ALA A 61 -11.28 10.13 -14.02
C ALA A 61 -10.83 10.10 -15.49
N GLY A 62 -9.56 10.40 -15.76
CA GLY A 62 -8.96 10.31 -17.10
C GLY A 62 -8.46 8.92 -17.50
N SER A 63 -8.54 7.94 -16.61
CA SER A 63 -8.13 6.56 -16.86
C SER A 63 -9.30 5.69 -17.33
N SER A 64 -8.98 4.60 -18.01
CA SER A 64 -9.96 3.60 -18.46
C SER A 64 -10.73 2.98 -17.28
N THR A 65 -11.89 2.40 -17.57
CA THR A 65 -12.68 1.65 -16.58
C THR A 65 -11.92 0.44 -16.04
N ILE A 66 -11.07 -0.18 -16.86
CA ILE A 66 -10.24 -1.33 -16.50
C ILE A 66 -9.18 -0.92 -15.46
N GLU A 67 -8.46 0.18 -15.70
CA GLU A 67 -7.47 0.71 -14.76
C GLU A 67 -8.10 1.11 -13.43
N ARG A 68 -9.22 1.85 -13.47
CA ARG A 68 -9.97 2.20 -12.25
C ARG A 68 -10.44 0.97 -11.49
N SER A 69 -10.86 -0.07 -12.19
CA SER A 69 -11.23 -1.35 -11.57
C SER A 69 -10.03 -2.05 -10.93
N HIS A 70 -8.83 -1.93 -11.52
CA HIS A 70 -7.60 -2.45 -10.93
C HIS A 70 -7.30 -1.80 -9.59
N TYR A 71 -7.32 -0.46 -9.51
CA TYR A 71 -7.15 0.26 -8.25
C TYR A 71 -8.19 -0.14 -7.20
N LYS A 72 -9.48 -0.23 -7.59
CA LYS A 72 -10.55 -0.62 -6.64
C LYS A 72 -10.39 -2.03 -6.09
N ARG A 73 -9.80 -2.96 -6.85
CA ARG A 73 -9.53 -4.35 -6.39
C ARG A 73 -8.45 -4.43 -5.30
N THR A 74 -7.60 -3.40 -5.15
CA THR A 74 -6.54 -3.37 -4.13
C THR A 74 -7.12 -3.47 -2.71
N HIS A 75 -8.27 -2.83 -2.45
CA HIS A 75 -8.96 -2.79 -1.16
C HIS A 75 -10.41 -3.24 -1.29
N SER A 76 -10.62 -4.49 -1.71
CA SER A 76 -11.95 -5.10 -1.67
C SER A 76 -12.44 -5.21 -0.22
N VAL A 77 -13.76 -5.23 -0.02
CA VAL A 77 -14.37 -5.43 1.32
C VAL A 77 -13.83 -6.68 2.01
N LYS A 78 -13.63 -7.76 1.24
CA LYS A 78 -13.05 -9.02 1.73
C LYS A 78 -11.63 -8.79 2.26
N ASN A 79 -10.74 -8.23 1.42
CA ASN A 79 -9.34 -8.01 1.78
C ASN A 79 -9.21 -7.12 3.03
N VAL A 80 -9.94 -6.00 3.05
CA VAL A 80 -9.90 -5.07 4.18
C VAL A 80 -10.40 -5.75 5.46
N LYS A 81 -11.47 -6.55 5.40
CA LYS A 81 -11.97 -7.32 6.57
C LYS A 81 -10.92 -8.32 7.09
N GLU A 82 -10.20 -9.00 6.21
CA GLU A 82 -9.12 -9.94 6.58
C GLU A 82 -7.95 -9.20 7.26
N GLN A 83 -7.57 -8.03 6.73
CA GLN A 83 -6.43 -7.23 7.19
C GLN A 83 -6.67 -6.53 8.54
N LEU A 84 -7.93 -6.33 8.96
CA LEU A 84 -8.25 -5.65 10.24
C LEU A 84 -7.66 -6.34 11.49
N ASN A 85 -7.47 -7.66 11.40
CA ASN A 85 -6.92 -8.49 12.47
C ASN A 85 -5.39 -8.50 12.52
N ASP A 86 -4.75 -8.06 11.43
CA ASP A 86 -3.31 -7.98 11.35
C ASP A 86 -2.83 -6.69 12.03
N LYS A 87 -1.92 -6.87 12.99
CA LYS A 87 -1.37 -5.76 13.77
C LYS A 87 -0.57 -4.80 12.89
N ASP A 88 -0.01 -5.24 11.76
CA ASP A 88 0.87 -4.44 10.93
C ASP A 88 0.11 -3.47 10.03
N TYR A 89 -1.20 -3.67 9.87
CA TYR A 89 -2.07 -2.71 9.17
C TYR A 89 -2.53 -1.56 10.08
N VAL A 90 -2.49 -0.35 9.53
CA VAL A 90 -2.88 0.90 10.19
C VAL A 90 -4.06 1.51 9.42
N TYR A 91 -5.26 0.96 9.66
CA TYR A 91 -6.50 1.44 9.05
C TYR A 91 -7.25 2.37 9.98
N LEU A 92 -7.43 3.62 9.55
CA LEU A 92 -8.08 4.66 10.33
C LEU A 92 -9.25 5.24 9.55
N VAL A 93 -10.28 5.66 10.27
CA VAL A 93 -11.40 6.45 9.72
C VAL A 93 -11.55 7.73 10.52
N GLY A 94 -11.90 8.80 9.81
CA GLY A 94 -12.28 10.08 10.40
C GLY A 94 -13.78 10.29 10.26
N LYS A 95 -14.47 10.55 11.37
CA LYS A 95 -15.93 10.64 11.47
C LYS A 95 -16.40 12.01 11.94
N LEU A 96 -17.57 12.42 11.47
CA LEU A 96 -18.37 13.54 12.01
C LEU A 96 -19.71 12.97 12.45
N GLY A 97 -19.89 12.77 13.76
CA GLY A 97 -20.97 11.93 14.27
C GLY A 97 -20.78 10.48 13.78
N ASP A 98 -21.81 9.92 13.14
CA ASP A 98 -21.77 8.57 12.59
C ASP A 98 -21.23 8.49 11.16
N GLU A 99 -21.15 9.61 10.44
CA GLU A 99 -20.72 9.65 9.05
C GLU A 99 -19.20 9.47 8.92
N ILE A 100 -18.74 8.54 8.08
CA ILE A 100 -17.33 8.43 7.70
C ILE A 100 -17.02 9.47 6.63
N VAL A 101 -16.14 10.42 6.94
CA VAL A 101 -15.78 11.53 6.04
C VAL A 101 -14.37 11.45 5.50
N SER A 102 -13.55 10.54 6.04
CA SER A 102 -12.17 10.33 5.60
C SER A 102 -11.63 8.98 6.05
N PHE A 103 -10.58 8.50 5.39
CA PHE A 103 -9.94 7.25 5.72
C PHE A 103 -8.43 7.28 5.47
N MET A 104 -7.71 6.36 6.10
CA MET A 104 -6.31 6.06 5.88
C MET A 104 -6.13 4.55 5.76
N PHE A 105 -5.53 4.11 4.65
CA PHE A 105 -5.00 2.77 4.48
C PHE A 105 -3.47 2.82 4.44
N ALA A 106 -2.86 2.16 5.41
CA ALA A 106 -1.42 2.07 5.58
C ALA A 106 -1.05 0.71 6.20
N TRP A 107 0.20 0.32 6.09
CA TRP A 107 0.74 -0.86 6.77
C TRP A 107 2.18 -0.62 7.20
N VAL A 108 2.70 -1.50 8.03
CA VAL A 108 4.10 -1.54 8.44
C VAL A 108 4.71 -2.83 7.90
N SER A 109 5.91 -2.74 7.36
CA SER A 109 6.73 -3.91 7.02
C SER A 109 8.18 -3.53 7.26
N ASP A 110 8.93 -4.40 7.95
CA ASP A 110 10.36 -4.21 8.24
C ASP A 110 10.75 -2.85 8.86
N GLY A 111 9.89 -2.31 9.72
CA GLY A 111 10.11 -1.02 10.35
C GLY A 111 9.94 0.18 9.40
N VAL A 112 9.29 -0.04 8.26
CA VAL A 112 8.89 1.01 7.31
C VAL A 112 7.37 1.13 7.33
N GLY A 113 6.87 2.33 7.59
CA GLY A 113 5.45 2.67 7.49
C GLY A 113 5.06 3.06 6.06
N ASN A 114 4.26 2.23 5.40
CA ASN A 114 3.79 2.42 4.05
C ASN A 114 2.42 3.09 4.06
N ILE A 115 2.31 4.32 3.55
CA ILE A 115 1.04 5.00 3.34
C ILE A 115 0.59 4.73 1.91
N HIS A 116 -0.58 4.13 1.75
CA HIS A 116 -1.08 3.72 0.45
C HIS A 116 -2.23 4.61 -0.01
N TRP A 117 -3.29 4.74 0.80
CA TRP A 117 -4.39 5.64 0.47
C TRP A 117 -4.78 6.53 1.62
N LEU A 118 -4.89 7.82 1.33
CA LEU A 118 -5.45 8.84 2.20
C LEU A 118 -6.58 9.54 1.45
N GLY A 119 -7.79 9.41 1.98
CA GLY A 119 -8.99 9.95 1.37
C GLY A 119 -9.76 10.89 2.29
N VAL A 120 -10.30 11.97 1.73
CA VAL A 120 -11.29 12.84 2.39
C VAL A 120 -12.42 13.10 1.39
N LYS A 121 -13.67 12.90 1.84
CA LYS A 121 -14.88 13.24 1.07
C LYS A 121 -14.78 14.66 0.49
N PRO A 122 -15.13 14.89 -0.79
CA PRO A 122 -14.98 16.19 -1.45
C PRO A 122 -15.53 17.37 -0.65
N GLU A 123 -16.75 17.26 -0.11
CA GLU A 123 -17.44 18.32 0.67
C GLU A 123 -16.75 18.65 2.01
N TYR A 124 -15.84 17.78 2.46
CA TYR A 124 -15.12 17.89 3.73
C TYR A 124 -13.63 18.27 3.56
N ARG A 125 -13.18 18.55 2.33
CA ARG A 125 -11.81 18.98 2.04
C ARG A 125 -11.53 20.40 2.50
N LYS A 126 -10.24 20.73 2.60
CA LYS A 126 -9.72 22.01 3.12
C LYS A 126 -10.12 22.34 4.57
N LYS A 127 -10.72 21.39 5.31
CA LYS A 127 -11.05 21.48 6.74
C LYS A 127 -9.98 20.88 7.67
N GLY A 128 -8.83 20.45 7.12
CA GLY A 128 -7.70 19.92 7.88
C GLY A 128 -7.76 18.44 8.26
N TYR A 129 -8.79 17.68 7.84
CA TYR A 129 -8.95 16.26 8.20
C TYR A 129 -7.82 15.36 7.71
N ALA A 130 -7.33 15.58 6.49
CA ALA A 130 -6.16 14.88 5.96
C ALA A 130 -4.90 15.07 6.83
N LYS A 131 -4.69 16.30 7.34
CA LYS A 131 -3.58 16.63 8.26
C LYS A 131 -3.73 15.87 9.58
N LYS A 132 -4.95 15.83 10.14
CA LYS A 132 -5.21 15.09 11.39
C LYS A 132 -5.00 13.58 11.23
N LEU A 133 -5.43 13.00 10.11
CA LEU A 133 -5.17 11.58 9.81
C LEU A 133 -3.68 11.30 9.68
N MET A 134 -2.96 12.12 8.92
CA MET A 134 -1.51 11.96 8.73
C MET A 134 -0.73 12.01 10.05
N ASP A 135 -1.04 12.99 10.92
CA ASP A 135 -0.44 13.09 12.26
C ASP A 135 -0.69 11.83 13.09
N LYS A 136 -1.93 11.31 13.09
CA LYS A 136 -2.27 10.07 13.79
C LYS A 136 -1.52 8.87 13.22
N THR A 137 -1.40 8.76 11.90
CA THR A 137 -0.68 7.67 11.22
C THR A 137 0.81 7.68 11.54
N ILE A 138 1.48 8.84 11.47
CA ILE A 138 2.90 8.96 11.83
C ILE A 138 3.12 8.59 13.30
N LYS A 139 2.22 8.98 14.21
CA LYS A 139 2.26 8.55 15.62
C LYS A 139 2.11 7.04 15.76
N GLN A 140 1.25 6.39 14.96
CA GLN A 140 1.14 4.92 14.95
C GLN A 140 2.42 4.26 14.45
N PHE A 141 3.02 4.75 13.36
CA PHE A 141 4.30 4.25 12.86
C PHE A 141 5.42 4.39 13.90
N THR A 142 5.49 5.54 14.57
CA THR A 142 6.48 5.77 15.65
C THR A 142 6.29 4.79 16.81
N ARG A 143 5.05 4.54 17.24
CA ARG A 143 4.72 3.54 18.28
C ARG A 143 5.05 2.11 17.86
N LYS A 144 5.05 1.83 16.55
CA LYS A 144 5.45 0.56 15.95
C LYS A 144 6.96 0.47 15.69
N SER A 145 7.74 1.42 16.19
CA SER A 145 9.19 1.49 16.02
C SER A 145 9.62 1.57 14.54
N CYS A 146 8.79 2.15 13.69
CA CYS A 146 9.19 2.43 12.32
C CYS A 146 10.30 3.49 12.30
N HIS A 147 11.32 3.26 11.49
CA HIS A 147 12.42 4.19 11.28
C HIS A 147 12.20 5.08 10.05
N GLU A 148 11.32 4.66 9.15
CA GLU A 148 10.96 5.38 7.93
C GLU A 148 9.45 5.31 7.71
N ALA A 149 8.90 6.35 7.09
CA ALA A 149 7.59 6.32 6.46
C ALA A 149 7.73 6.67 4.97
N ARG A 150 7.00 5.98 4.11
CA ARG A 150 7.01 6.24 2.66
C ARG A 150 5.61 6.28 2.07
N VAL A 151 5.47 7.02 0.97
CA VAL A 151 4.23 7.17 0.22
C VAL A 151 4.54 7.37 -1.26
N PHE A 152 3.77 6.73 -2.14
CA PHE A 152 3.77 7.06 -3.56
C PHE A 152 2.76 8.17 -3.84
N SER A 153 3.15 9.16 -4.64
CA SER A 153 2.30 10.31 -4.99
C SER A 153 2.43 10.67 -6.46
N TYR A 154 1.40 11.29 -7.03
CA TYR A 154 1.43 11.73 -8.42
C TYR A 154 2.07 13.14 -8.56
N PRO A 155 2.96 13.38 -9.55
CA PRO A 155 3.66 14.65 -9.72
C PRO A 155 2.73 15.85 -9.89
N ARG A 156 1.63 15.67 -10.62
CA ARG A 156 0.67 16.75 -10.91
C ARG A 156 -0.29 17.04 -9.75
N ARG A 157 -0.23 16.29 -8.64
CA ARG A 157 -1.14 16.46 -7.48
C ARG A 157 -0.54 17.39 -6.43
N LYS A 158 -0.53 18.69 -6.74
CA LYS A 158 0.01 19.76 -5.86
C LYS A 158 -0.55 19.72 -4.43
N GLY A 159 -1.81 19.34 -4.23
CA GLY A 159 -2.44 19.28 -2.91
C GLY A 159 -1.85 18.18 -2.00
N ALA A 160 -1.73 16.96 -2.51
CA ALA A 160 -1.14 15.83 -1.78
C ALA A 160 0.35 16.06 -1.52
N ASN A 161 1.10 16.51 -2.53
CA ASN A 161 2.53 16.79 -2.38
C ASN A 161 2.80 17.90 -1.34
N LYS A 162 1.97 18.96 -1.32
CA LYS A 162 2.05 19.99 -0.27
C LYS A 162 1.75 19.42 1.11
N LEU A 163 0.75 18.53 1.23
CA LEU A 163 0.46 17.85 2.49
C LEU A 163 1.66 17.03 2.97
N PHE A 164 2.21 16.15 2.14
CA PHE A 164 3.36 15.32 2.52
C PHE A 164 4.58 16.16 2.89
N LYS A 165 4.92 17.18 2.08
CA LYS A 165 6.01 18.13 2.40
C LYS A 165 5.79 18.84 3.74
N SER A 166 4.55 19.21 4.08
CA SER A 166 4.24 19.84 5.38
C SER A 166 4.46 18.91 6.58
N PHE A 167 4.54 17.60 6.36
CA PHE A 167 4.92 16.61 7.36
C PHE A 167 6.39 16.21 7.28
N GLY A 168 7.21 16.87 6.45
CA GLY A 168 8.63 16.58 6.30
C GLY A 168 8.92 15.32 5.49
N PHE A 169 8.03 14.95 4.56
CA PHE A 169 8.38 14.01 3.50
C PHE A 169 9.18 14.72 2.42
N GLU A 170 10.22 14.07 1.95
CA GLU A 170 11.09 14.51 0.86
C GLU A 170 10.88 13.63 -0.37
N GLU A 171 10.95 14.22 -1.55
CA GLU A 171 10.94 13.47 -2.81
C GLU A 171 12.27 12.73 -2.94
N LYS A 172 12.23 11.40 -3.08
CA LYS A 172 13.43 10.56 -3.14
C LYS A 172 13.65 9.95 -4.51
N SER A 173 12.58 9.54 -5.18
CA SER A 173 12.66 9.07 -6.56
C SER A 173 11.45 9.50 -7.37
N PHE A 174 11.68 9.67 -8.67
CA PHE A 174 10.66 9.92 -9.67
C PHE A 174 10.70 8.74 -10.63
N ILE A 175 9.54 8.12 -10.84
CA ILE A 175 9.35 7.06 -11.82
C ILE A 175 8.48 7.66 -12.92
N ASP A 176 9.02 7.71 -14.13
CA ASP A 176 8.38 8.35 -15.27
C ASP A 176 7.30 7.45 -15.93
N GLU A 177 6.54 8.04 -16.86
CA GLU A 177 5.39 7.38 -17.51
C GLU A 177 5.79 6.13 -18.32
N GLN A 178 7.07 5.96 -18.70
CA GLN A 178 7.54 4.81 -19.47
C GLN A 178 7.41 3.49 -18.69
N PHE A 179 7.20 3.57 -17.37
CA PHE A 179 7.18 2.41 -16.47
C PHE A 179 5.76 1.88 -16.21
N PHE A 180 4.78 2.78 -16.08
CA PHE A 180 3.42 2.43 -15.64
C PHE A 180 2.30 3.08 -16.46
N GLY A 181 2.63 3.84 -17.51
CA GLY A 181 1.68 4.75 -18.15
C GLY A 181 1.29 5.95 -17.27
N ILE A 182 1.86 6.04 -16.06
CA ILE A 182 1.65 7.12 -15.09
C ILE A 182 2.99 7.46 -14.43
N SER A 183 3.23 8.76 -14.23
CA SER A 183 4.37 9.20 -13.42
C SER A 183 4.03 9.14 -11.94
N ILE A 184 4.94 8.62 -11.12
CA ILE A 184 4.82 8.58 -9.65
C ILE A 184 6.11 9.08 -8.98
N ILE A 185 5.96 9.62 -7.78
CA ILE A 185 7.04 10.10 -6.92
C ILE A 185 7.01 9.26 -5.65
N LEU A 186 8.12 8.63 -5.32
CA LEU A 186 8.33 8.09 -3.99
C LEU A 186 8.76 9.22 -3.06
N MET A 187 7.98 9.43 -2.00
CA MET A 187 8.30 10.38 -0.95
C MET A 187 8.58 9.63 0.35
N GLU A 188 9.65 10.00 1.05
CA GLU A 188 10.08 9.36 2.30
C GLU A 188 10.24 10.39 3.42
N LYS A 189 9.95 9.96 4.65
CA LYS A 189 10.19 10.69 5.90
C LYS A 189 10.94 9.78 6.86
N LYS A 190 12.11 10.22 7.31
CA LYS A 190 12.83 9.57 8.41
C LYS A 190 12.08 9.82 9.73
N LEU A 191 11.77 8.75 10.46
CA LEU A 191 11.07 8.79 11.75
C LEU A 191 12.04 8.56 12.92
N ALA A 192 13.04 7.71 12.72
CA ALA A 192 14.09 7.41 13.70
C ALA A 192 15.39 7.05 12.96
N PRO A 193 16.55 6.99 13.64
CA PRO A 193 17.71 6.31 13.08
C PRO A 193 17.34 4.89 12.65
N THR A 194 17.78 4.47 11.47
CA THR A 194 17.59 3.09 11.00
C THR A 194 18.22 2.15 12.03
N PRO A 195 17.46 1.24 12.66
CA PRO A 195 18.01 0.30 13.61
C PRO A 195 19.11 -0.50 12.92
N VAL A 196 20.32 -0.49 13.48
CA VAL A 196 21.45 -1.31 13.01
C VAL A 196 21.23 -2.79 13.39
N LYS A 197 19.97 -3.26 13.40
CA LYS A 197 19.66 -4.64 13.78
C LYS A 197 20.00 -5.53 12.59
N LYS A 198 21.29 -5.85 12.52
CA LYS A 198 21.94 -6.72 11.56
C LYS A 198 21.53 -8.16 11.83
N ILE A 199 20.34 -8.49 11.36
CA ILE A 199 19.84 -9.86 11.31
C ILE A 199 19.88 -10.23 9.83
N ALA A 200 20.65 -11.28 9.52
CA ALA A 200 20.65 -11.83 8.19
C ALA A 200 19.21 -12.18 7.79
N LYS A 201 18.79 -11.66 6.65
CA LYS A 201 17.45 -11.85 6.09
C LYS A 201 17.40 -13.18 5.37
N LYS A 202 16.37 -13.98 5.66
CA LYS A 202 16.20 -15.35 5.15
C LYS A 202 15.02 -15.41 4.19
N ILE A 203 15.27 -15.84 2.96
CA ILE A 203 14.30 -15.90 1.88
C ILE A 203 14.23 -17.34 1.37
N VAL A 204 13.01 -17.82 1.15
CA VAL A 204 12.77 -19.10 0.47
C VAL A 204 11.93 -18.88 -0.78
N LEU A 205 12.36 -19.42 -1.92
CA LEU A 205 11.66 -19.32 -3.20
C LEU A 205 11.35 -20.73 -3.67
N THR A 206 10.10 -21.05 -3.95
CA THR A 206 9.71 -22.40 -4.41
C THR A 206 8.76 -22.38 -5.59
N GLY A 207 8.86 -23.40 -6.42
CA GLY A 207 8.03 -23.62 -7.59
C GLY A 207 8.41 -24.87 -8.37
N GLU A 208 7.66 -25.18 -9.41
CA GLU A 208 7.94 -26.30 -10.31
C GLU A 208 9.09 -25.98 -11.27
N ALA A 209 9.81 -27.02 -11.68
CA ALA A 209 10.81 -26.93 -12.74
C ALA A 209 10.23 -26.26 -13.99
N GLY A 210 10.94 -25.25 -14.52
CA GLY A 210 10.50 -24.43 -15.65
C GLY A 210 9.85 -23.10 -15.25
N GLN A 211 9.43 -22.91 -13.99
CA GLN A 211 8.89 -21.62 -13.52
C GLN A 211 9.97 -20.55 -13.26
N GLY A 212 11.24 -20.84 -13.51
CA GLY A 212 12.31 -19.86 -13.41
C GLY A 212 12.78 -19.52 -12.00
N ILE A 213 12.59 -20.42 -11.01
CA ILE A 213 13.07 -20.25 -9.61
C ILE A 213 14.58 -20.02 -9.56
N LYS A 214 15.37 -20.81 -10.30
CA LYS A 214 16.83 -20.65 -10.38
C LYS A 214 17.22 -19.26 -10.87
N LEU A 215 16.58 -18.79 -11.95
CA LEU A 215 16.83 -17.46 -12.50
C LEU A 215 16.50 -16.38 -11.45
N MET A 216 15.32 -16.46 -10.85
CA MET A 216 14.86 -15.52 -9.83
C MET A 216 15.83 -15.44 -8.63
N ALA A 217 16.27 -16.60 -8.13
CA ALA A 217 17.18 -16.69 -6.99
C ALA A 217 18.56 -16.10 -7.30
N HIS A 218 19.13 -16.42 -8.47
CA HIS A 218 20.42 -15.85 -8.89
C HIS A 218 20.33 -14.35 -9.15
N THR A 219 19.27 -13.87 -9.81
CA THR A 219 19.07 -12.44 -10.01
C THR A 219 18.96 -11.71 -8.67
N LEU A 220 18.17 -12.21 -7.72
CA LEU A 220 18.09 -11.64 -6.38
C LEU A 220 19.46 -11.62 -5.68
N GLY A 221 20.18 -12.75 -5.71
CA GLY A 221 21.51 -12.85 -5.10
C GLY A 221 22.53 -11.89 -5.71
N ASN A 222 22.53 -11.74 -7.03
CA ASN A 222 23.41 -10.81 -7.75
C ASN A 222 23.10 -9.35 -7.41
N ILE A 223 21.82 -8.97 -7.39
CA ILE A 223 21.36 -7.63 -6.99
C ILE A 223 21.88 -7.33 -5.58
N LEU A 224 21.67 -8.24 -4.63
CA LEU A 224 22.10 -8.07 -3.24
C LEU A 224 23.63 -7.99 -3.11
N ALA A 225 24.37 -8.84 -3.83
CA ALA A 225 25.83 -8.83 -3.83
C ALA A 225 26.40 -7.51 -4.39
N LYS A 226 25.83 -7.00 -5.48
CA LYS A 226 26.20 -5.69 -6.06
C LYS A 226 25.88 -4.52 -5.13
N MET A 227 24.90 -4.68 -4.24
CA MET A 227 24.61 -3.72 -3.18
C MET A 227 25.53 -3.86 -1.95
N GLY A 228 26.57 -4.68 -2.04
CA GLY A 228 27.58 -4.88 -0.99
C GLY A 228 27.12 -5.80 0.15
N LYS A 229 26.02 -6.55 -0.03
CA LYS A 229 25.59 -7.56 0.95
C LYS A 229 26.41 -8.83 0.76
N GLU A 230 26.69 -9.53 1.85
CA GLU A 230 27.06 -10.94 1.73
C GLU A 230 25.80 -11.76 1.46
N VAL A 231 25.92 -12.74 0.57
CA VAL A 231 24.82 -13.57 0.11
C VAL A 231 25.25 -15.03 0.14
N SER A 232 24.40 -15.89 0.70
CA SER A 232 24.49 -17.34 0.55
C SER A 232 23.23 -17.83 -0.15
N LEU A 233 23.39 -18.65 -1.18
CA LEU A 233 22.30 -19.21 -1.96
C LEU A 233 22.47 -20.73 -2.05
N ASN A 234 21.47 -21.45 -1.56
CA ASN A 234 21.37 -22.90 -1.66
C ASN A 234 20.20 -23.28 -2.60
N LEU A 235 20.45 -24.19 -3.54
CA LEU A 235 19.43 -24.68 -4.47
C LEU A 235 19.16 -26.15 -4.17
N ILE A 236 17.92 -26.45 -3.82
CA ILE A 236 17.43 -27.77 -3.48
C ILE A 236 16.55 -28.25 -4.63
N TYR A 237 16.85 -29.44 -5.13
CA TYR A 237 16.11 -30.10 -6.19
C TYR A 237 15.42 -31.33 -5.63
N ASP A 238 14.16 -31.54 -6.04
CA ASP A 238 13.52 -32.83 -5.86
C ASP A 238 14.21 -33.92 -6.71
N ALA A 239 14.13 -35.18 -6.28
CA ALA A 239 14.76 -36.32 -6.95
C ALA A 239 14.13 -36.65 -8.32
N ALA A 240 13.01 -36.02 -8.67
CA ALA A 240 12.30 -36.26 -9.92
C ALA A 240 13.00 -35.64 -11.14
N VAL A 241 13.19 -36.45 -12.20
CA VAL A 241 13.92 -36.09 -13.43
C VAL A 241 13.18 -35.02 -14.28
N ARG A 242 11.86 -34.92 -14.17
CA ARG A 242 11.02 -33.88 -14.82
C ARG A 242 9.85 -33.49 -13.93
N GLY A 243 9.53 -32.19 -13.88
CA GLY A 243 8.41 -31.68 -13.08
C GLY A 243 8.63 -31.73 -11.56
N GLY A 244 9.89 -31.88 -11.12
CA GLY A 244 10.27 -31.78 -9.72
C GLY A 244 10.14 -30.35 -9.17
N GLU A 245 9.99 -30.25 -7.86
CA GLU A 245 10.02 -28.97 -7.16
C GLU A 245 11.45 -28.44 -7.07
N ILE A 246 11.61 -27.13 -7.27
CA ILE A 246 12.86 -26.41 -7.08
C ILE A 246 12.63 -25.44 -5.94
N THR A 247 13.45 -25.57 -4.89
CA THR A 247 13.48 -24.62 -3.78
C THR A 247 14.83 -23.92 -3.76
N ALA A 248 14.82 -22.60 -3.66
CA ALA A 248 15.99 -21.78 -3.44
C ALA A 248 15.92 -21.15 -2.05
N GLU A 249 16.93 -21.39 -1.22
CA GLU A 249 17.10 -20.79 0.09
C GLU A 249 18.20 -19.74 -0.01
N LEU A 250 17.87 -18.48 0.28
CA LEU A 250 18.79 -17.36 0.18
C LEU A 250 18.89 -16.66 1.53
N VAL A 251 20.11 -16.45 2.00
CA VAL A 251 20.41 -15.62 3.17
C VAL A 251 21.24 -14.44 2.72
N TYR A 252 20.89 -13.22 3.14
CA TYR A 252 21.73 -12.05 2.90
C TYR A 252 21.89 -11.18 4.14
N SER A 253 23.03 -10.50 4.24
CA SER A 253 23.41 -9.72 5.41
C SER A 253 24.34 -8.56 5.03
N ASP A 254 24.33 -7.51 5.85
CA ASP A 254 25.34 -6.44 5.81
C ASP A 254 26.69 -6.86 6.44
N GLU A 255 26.73 -8.03 7.06
CA GLU A 255 27.87 -8.61 7.79
C GLU A 255 28.07 -10.08 7.45
N LYS A 256 29.18 -10.64 7.97
CA LYS A 256 29.56 -12.02 7.75
C LYS A 256 28.42 -13.01 8.06
N ILE A 257 28.04 -13.86 7.11
CA ILE A 257 27.09 -14.96 7.27
C ILE A 257 27.84 -16.15 7.88
N ASN A 258 27.67 -16.36 9.18
CA ASN A 258 28.26 -17.51 9.87
C ASN A 258 27.47 -18.81 9.66
N THR A 259 26.15 -18.72 9.47
CA THR A 259 25.28 -19.89 9.30
C THR A 259 24.28 -19.63 8.17
N PRO A 260 24.45 -20.28 7.01
CA PRO A 260 23.59 -20.06 5.84
C PRO A 260 22.30 -20.89 5.85
N PHE A 261 22.13 -21.79 6.82
CA PHE A 261 20.97 -22.67 6.95
C PHE A 261 19.94 -22.11 7.93
N PHE A 262 18.66 -22.35 7.66
CA PHE A 262 17.58 -21.87 8.51
C PHE A 262 16.32 -22.74 8.43
N ASP A 263 15.64 -22.90 9.57
CA ASP A 263 14.38 -23.66 9.62
C ASP A 263 13.14 -22.81 9.28
N LYS A 264 13.24 -21.49 9.48
CA LYS A 264 12.18 -20.52 9.23
C LYS A 264 12.69 -19.31 8.48
N ALA A 265 12.10 -19.04 7.32
CA ALA A 265 12.37 -17.86 6.52
C ALA A 265 11.66 -16.62 7.10
N ASP A 266 12.20 -15.44 6.80
CA ASP A 266 11.48 -14.19 7.00
C ASP A 266 10.40 -14.05 5.93
N ILE A 267 10.74 -14.31 4.66
CA ILE A 267 9.81 -14.20 3.53
C ILE A 267 9.91 -15.43 2.65
N GLY A 268 8.77 -15.98 2.24
CA GLY A 268 8.68 -17.03 1.24
C GLY A 268 7.97 -16.57 -0.03
N VAL A 269 8.37 -17.11 -1.18
CA VAL A 269 7.67 -16.94 -2.47
C VAL A 269 7.29 -18.32 -3.00
N CYS A 270 6.01 -18.51 -3.31
CA CYS A 270 5.44 -19.77 -3.76
C CYS A 270 4.75 -19.60 -5.12
N LEU A 271 5.33 -20.15 -6.20
CA LEU A 271 4.81 -19.98 -7.57
C LEU A 271 3.94 -21.15 -8.06
N SER A 272 3.93 -22.27 -7.35
CA SER A 272 3.10 -23.44 -7.63
C SER A 272 2.78 -24.20 -6.33
N ARG A 273 1.79 -25.08 -6.39
CA ARG A 273 1.43 -25.93 -5.26
C ARG A 273 2.60 -26.84 -4.90
N SER A 274 3.12 -26.73 -3.69
CA SER A 274 4.13 -27.68 -3.19
C SER A 274 3.49 -29.04 -2.99
N LYS A 275 4.20 -30.11 -3.36
CA LYS A 275 3.72 -31.49 -3.23
C LYS A 275 4.10 -32.13 -1.91
N ASN A 276 5.16 -31.64 -1.26
CA ASN A 276 5.84 -32.38 -0.19
C ASN A 276 6.25 -31.53 1.03
N LYS A 277 6.12 -30.19 1.03
CA LYS A 277 6.61 -29.37 2.14
C LYS A 277 5.76 -28.14 2.48
N THR A 278 5.65 -27.92 3.78
CA THR A 278 5.28 -26.64 4.37
C THR A 278 6.38 -25.61 4.19
N ILE A 279 6.09 -24.56 3.43
CA ILE A 279 6.95 -23.37 3.42
C ILE A 279 6.82 -22.69 4.78
N ASN A 280 7.85 -22.80 5.61
CA ASN A 280 7.91 -22.17 6.92
C ASN A 280 8.49 -20.76 6.80
N ALA A 281 7.63 -19.75 6.63
CA ALA A 281 8.03 -18.35 6.56
C ALA A 281 7.17 -17.47 7.48
N LYS A 282 7.69 -16.29 7.87
CA LYS A 282 6.89 -15.30 8.63
C LYS A 282 5.88 -14.61 7.70
N GLU A 283 6.28 -14.27 6.48
CA GLU A 283 5.44 -13.71 5.44
C GLU A 283 5.53 -14.55 4.17
N LEU A 284 4.42 -14.67 3.43
CA LEU A 284 4.36 -15.46 2.20
C LEU A 284 3.76 -14.67 1.04
N ILE A 285 4.48 -14.65 -0.09
CA ILE A 285 3.97 -14.21 -1.39
C ILE A 285 3.55 -15.46 -2.16
N ILE A 286 2.27 -15.57 -2.48
CA ILE A 286 1.70 -16.81 -3.03
C ILE A 286 1.05 -16.49 -4.37
N GLU A 287 1.43 -17.24 -5.39
CA GLU A 287 0.69 -17.27 -6.65
C GLU A 287 -0.74 -17.74 -6.40
N GLU A 288 -1.74 -17.03 -6.92
CA GLU A 288 -3.17 -17.27 -6.61
C GLU A 288 -3.59 -18.73 -6.84
N THR A 289 -3.01 -19.39 -7.86
CA THR A 289 -3.28 -20.80 -8.19
C THR A 289 -2.41 -21.81 -7.42
N ALA A 290 -1.46 -21.36 -6.60
CA ALA A 290 -0.57 -22.22 -5.82
C ALA A 290 -1.17 -22.69 -4.49
N CYS A 291 -2.28 -22.08 -4.05
CA CYS A 291 -2.96 -22.43 -2.81
C CYS A 291 -4.48 -22.25 -2.97
N ASP A 292 -5.27 -23.24 -2.53
CA ASP A 292 -6.73 -23.14 -2.53
C ASP A 292 -7.23 -22.01 -1.61
N MET A 293 -8.36 -21.39 -1.94
CA MET A 293 -8.93 -20.25 -1.19
C MET A 293 -9.41 -20.64 0.22
N GLU A 294 -9.74 -21.91 0.46
CA GLU A 294 -10.16 -22.41 1.76
C GLU A 294 -8.98 -23.07 2.49
N CYS A 295 -8.41 -22.36 3.48
CA CYS A 295 -7.28 -22.82 4.29
C CYS A 295 -7.70 -23.86 5.34
N LYS A 296 -8.31 -24.97 4.93
CA LYS A 296 -8.55 -26.13 5.81
C LYS A 296 -7.59 -27.25 5.43
N GLY A 297 -6.63 -27.55 6.30
CA GLY A 297 -5.63 -28.60 6.06
C GLY A 297 -4.59 -28.22 4.99
N CYS A 298 -4.23 -26.94 4.89
CA CYS A 298 -3.20 -26.52 3.95
C CYS A 298 -1.81 -26.95 4.43
N ASP A 299 -1.00 -27.44 3.50
CA ASP A 299 0.41 -27.74 3.76
C ASP A 299 1.21 -26.47 4.02
N ILE A 300 0.67 -25.25 3.91
CA ILE A 300 1.40 -23.98 4.08
C ILE A 300 0.99 -23.32 5.40
N VAL A 301 1.96 -22.93 6.23
CA VAL A 301 1.71 -22.14 7.45
C VAL A 301 1.66 -20.65 7.04
N CYS A 302 0.45 -20.12 6.84
CA CYS A 302 0.20 -18.75 6.37
C CYS A 302 -0.28 -17.83 7.51
N PRO A 303 0.60 -17.24 8.35
CA PRO A 303 0.17 -16.26 9.35
C PRO A 303 -0.12 -14.89 8.72
N VAL A 304 0.64 -14.49 7.68
CA VAL A 304 0.45 -13.28 6.85
C VAL A 304 0.82 -13.64 5.41
N SER A 305 -0.15 -13.64 4.49
CA SER A 305 0.09 -14.01 3.09
C SER A 305 -0.47 -12.99 2.09
N VAL A 306 0.35 -12.58 1.13
CA VAL A 306 -0.06 -11.77 -0.02
C VAL A 306 -0.30 -12.70 -1.20
N ARG A 307 -1.56 -12.89 -1.57
CA ARG A 307 -1.94 -13.64 -2.78
C ARG A 307 -1.95 -12.73 -4.00
N MET A 308 -1.25 -13.14 -5.05
CA MET A 308 -1.12 -12.41 -6.31
C MET A 308 -1.38 -13.33 -7.50
N PRO A 309 -2.13 -12.89 -8.51
CA PRO A 309 -2.38 -13.69 -9.70
C PRO A 309 -1.27 -13.47 -10.75
N PHE A 310 -0.02 -13.76 -10.40
CA PHE A 310 1.15 -13.58 -11.28
C PHE A 310 0.97 -14.26 -12.63
N LYS A 311 0.41 -15.47 -12.69
CA LYS A 311 0.16 -16.16 -13.98
C LYS A 311 -0.79 -15.37 -14.87
N LYS A 312 -1.89 -14.88 -14.28
CA LYS A 312 -2.87 -14.05 -14.99
C LYS A 312 -2.26 -12.74 -15.46
N ILE A 313 -1.54 -12.05 -14.59
CA ILE A 313 -0.83 -10.80 -14.92
C ILE A 313 0.17 -11.03 -16.05
N SER A 314 0.97 -12.09 -15.97
CA SER A 314 1.94 -12.44 -17.01
C SER A 314 1.25 -12.67 -18.36
N ALA A 315 0.11 -13.37 -18.36
CA ALA A 315 -0.65 -13.62 -19.59
C ALA A 315 -1.31 -12.36 -20.15
N GLU A 316 -1.93 -11.52 -19.32
CA GLU A 316 -2.72 -10.36 -19.74
C GLU A 316 -1.86 -9.11 -20.04
N GLU A 317 -0.86 -8.81 -19.20
CA GLU A 317 -0.05 -7.58 -19.28
C GLU A 317 1.29 -7.78 -20.03
N PHE A 318 1.74 -9.04 -20.14
CA PHE A 318 2.99 -9.40 -20.79
C PHE A 318 2.81 -10.33 -21.99
N TYR A 319 1.57 -10.73 -22.30
CA TYR A 319 1.22 -11.61 -23.43
C TYR A 319 2.07 -12.90 -23.47
N SER A 320 2.57 -13.34 -22.30
CA SER A 320 3.51 -14.44 -22.21
C SER A 320 3.53 -15.03 -20.79
N PRO A 321 3.51 -16.37 -20.62
CA PRO A 321 3.49 -17.00 -19.31
C PRO A 321 4.87 -17.02 -18.62
N VAL A 322 5.94 -16.59 -19.29
CA VAL A 322 7.32 -16.80 -18.82
C VAL A 322 7.78 -15.79 -17.77
N PHE A 323 7.06 -14.69 -17.56
CA PHE A 323 7.48 -13.56 -16.70
C PHE A 323 6.96 -13.64 -15.26
N VAL A 324 6.26 -14.71 -14.89
CA VAL A 324 5.72 -14.96 -13.55
C VAL A 324 6.77 -14.75 -12.45
N ASN A 325 7.97 -15.30 -12.64
CA ASN A 325 9.07 -15.18 -11.69
C ASN A 325 9.60 -13.75 -11.56
N MET A 326 9.67 -12.99 -12.65
CA MET A 326 10.15 -11.61 -12.61
C MET A 326 9.13 -10.67 -11.95
N ILE A 327 7.83 -10.89 -12.17
CA ILE A 327 6.78 -10.15 -11.45
C ILE A 327 6.85 -10.49 -9.96
N ALA A 328 7.04 -11.76 -9.60
CA ALA A 328 7.21 -12.17 -8.21
C ALA A 328 8.47 -11.59 -7.56
N LEU A 329 9.59 -11.53 -8.30
CA LEU A 329 10.83 -10.88 -7.87
C LEU A 329 10.61 -9.40 -7.57
N GLY A 330 9.89 -8.70 -8.46
CA GLY A 330 9.49 -7.31 -8.24
C GLY A 330 8.78 -7.11 -6.91
N ARG A 331 7.74 -7.92 -6.66
CA ARG A 331 6.99 -7.82 -5.40
C ARG A 331 7.87 -8.12 -4.20
N LEU A 332 8.72 -9.15 -4.29
CA LEU A 332 9.67 -9.49 -3.24
C LEU A 332 10.59 -8.30 -2.91
N LEU A 333 11.21 -7.68 -3.93
CA LEU A 333 12.09 -6.52 -3.77
C LEU A 333 11.40 -5.35 -3.05
N SER A 334 10.12 -5.09 -3.35
CA SER A 334 9.32 -4.05 -2.69
C SER A 334 9.09 -4.33 -1.21
N ILE A 335 8.80 -5.60 -0.87
CA ILE A 335 8.58 -6.05 0.51
C ILE A 335 9.88 -5.98 1.32
N ILE A 336 11.02 -6.43 0.75
CA ILE A 336 12.33 -6.34 1.45
C ILE A 336 12.94 -4.93 1.44
N GLY A 337 12.24 -3.94 0.87
CA GLY A 337 12.67 -2.54 0.88
C GLY A 337 13.88 -2.22 0.01
N ILE A 338 14.18 -3.06 -0.99
CA ILE A 338 15.29 -2.80 -1.93
C ILE A 338 14.85 -1.76 -2.95
N LYS A 339 15.50 -0.61 -2.94
CA LYS A 339 15.19 0.51 -3.84
C LYS A 339 15.47 0.13 -5.29
N ILE A 340 14.41 0.00 -6.09
CA ILE A 340 14.50 -0.47 -7.48
C ILE A 340 15.35 0.46 -8.38
N GLU A 341 15.46 1.75 -8.04
CA GLU A 341 16.24 2.71 -8.82
C GLU A 341 17.76 2.51 -8.70
N LYS A 342 18.20 1.77 -7.67
CA LYS A 342 19.61 1.43 -7.47
C LYS A 342 20.03 0.16 -8.22
N ILE A 343 19.10 -0.48 -8.92
CA ILE A 343 19.35 -1.76 -9.61
C ILE A 343 19.69 -1.48 -11.07
N ASP A 344 20.88 -1.90 -11.48
CA ASP A 344 21.28 -1.91 -12.88
C ASP A 344 20.86 -3.22 -13.57
N PHE A 345 19.65 -3.21 -14.12
CA PHE A 345 19.07 -4.38 -14.80
C PHE A 345 19.82 -4.83 -16.05
N GLN A 346 20.61 -3.95 -16.70
CA GLN A 346 21.39 -4.32 -17.89
C GLN A 346 22.41 -5.41 -17.57
N THR A 347 22.90 -5.41 -16.33
CA THR A 347 23.88 -6.37 -15.83
C THR A 347 23.25 -7.62 -15.21
N GLU A 348 21.92 -7.68 -15.10
CA GLU A 348 21.18 -8.80 -14.51
C GLU A 348 20.54 -9.72 -15.55
N PHE A 349 20.13 -9.17 -16.70
CA PHE A 349 19.40 -9.91 -17.71
C PHE A 349 20.16 -10.01 -19.03
N ARG A 350 19.97 -11.12 -19.74
CA ARG A 350 20.45 -11.27 -21.12
C ARG A 350 19.71 -10.29 -22.02
N SER A 351 20.43 -9.72 -23.00
CA SER A 351 19.93 -8.70 -23.93
C SER A 351 18.55 -9.03 -24.54
N ARG A 352 18.33 -10.28 -24.97
CA ARG A 352 17.08 -10.72 -25.61
C ARG A 352 15.82 -10.58 -24.74
N PHE A 353 15.94 -10.60 -23.41
CA PHE A 353 14.79 -10.49 -22.49
C PHE A 353 14.98 -9.36 -21.49
N LEU A 354 15.93 -8.46 -21.76
CA LEU A 354 16.31 -7.39 -20.82
C LEU A 354 15.13 -6.46 -20.57
N GLU A 355 14.49 -5.97 -21.64
CA GLU A 355 13.39 -5.01 -21.54
C GLU A 355 12.17 -5.61 -20.84
N GLU A 356 11.73 -6.81 -21.25
CA GLU A 356 10.54 -7.43 -20.69
C GLU A 356 10.75 -7.91 -19.26
N ASN A 357 11.91 -8.47 -18.91
CA ASN A 357 12.20 -8.84 -17.52
C ASN A 357 12.28 -7.59 -16.64
N THR A 358 12.92 -6.52 -17.13
CA THR A 358 12.97 -5.24 -16.42
C THR A 358 11.57 -4.69 -16.18
N ARG A 359 10.71 -4.70 -17.20
CA ARG A 359 9.30 -4.29 -17.09
C ARG A 359 8.53 -5.16 -16.11
N ALA A 360 8.75 -6.48 -16.10
CA ALA A 360 8.10 -7.43 -15.21
C ALA A 360 8.48 -7.21 -13.74
N VAL A 361 9.77 -7.02 -13.46
CA VAL A 361 10.25 -6.68 -12.11
C VAL A 361 9.65 -5.35 -11.64
N LYS A 362 9.68 -4.32 -12.49
CA LYS A 362 9.10 -3.01 -12.17
C LYS A 362 7.60 -3.09 -11.89
N TYR A 363 6.85 -3.82 -12.71
CA TYR A 363 5.41 -4.06 -12.52
C TYR A 363 5.12 -4.75 -11.19
N GLY A 364 5.87 -5.82 -10.88
CA GLY A 364 5.72 -6.52 -9.60
C GLY A 364 6.03 -5.64 -8.39
N TYR A 365 7.03 -4.76 -8.50
CA TYR A 365 7.50 -3.88 -7.43
C TYR A 365 6.42 -2.91 -6.94
N THR A 366 5.60 -2.37 -7.85
CA THR A 366 4.53 -1.42 -7.53
C THR A 366 3.14 -2.07 -7.54
N TYR A 367 3.06 -3.39 -7.62
CA TYR A 367 1.76 -4.06 -7.71
C TYR A 367 0.93 -3.80 -6.45
N ARG A 368 -0.22 -3.14 -6.63
CA ARG A 368 -1.12 -2.68 -5.55
C ARG A 368 -0.46 -1.71 -4.56
N ASP A 369 0.53 -0.93 -4.99
CA ASP A 369 1.11 0.18 -4.20
C ASP A 369 0.73 1.56 -4.77
#